data_AF-A0A6L9Y3C9-F1
#
_entry.id   AF-A0A6L9Y3C9-F1
#
_cell.length_a   1.000
_cell.length_b   1.000
_cell.length_c   1.000
_cell.angle_alpha   90.00
_cell.angle_beta   90.00
_cell.angle_gamma   90.00
#
_symmetry.space_group_name_H-M   'P 1'
#
loop_
_entity.id
_entity.type
_entity.pdbx_description
1 polymer ?
#
loop_
_entity_poly.entity_id
_entity_poly.type
_entity_poly.pdbx_seq_one_letter_code
_entity_poly.pdbx_strand_id
1 'polypeptide(L)'
;MRNHQELKEEAVAEKILSHPKFQQMSHQKSVFGWSFSFIIFVMYVAFIWVIGTNPELFATKVNPDGVTTWGIYVGIFVIIFSFVITAIYVYFANGKFEKITQDVVKEVMGAEDEK
;
A
#
# COMPACT_ATOMS: atom_id res chain seq x y z
N MET A 1 21.22 -30.28 14.79
CA MET A 1 21.93 -30.11 13.52
C MET A 1 20.92 -29.52 12.55
N ARG A 2 21.14 -28.31 12.02
CA ARG A 2 20.21 -27.70 11.05
C ARG A 2 20.12 -28.60 9.81
N ASN A 3 18.91 -28.78 9.28
CA ASN A 3 18.69 -29.70 8.16
C ASN A 3 19.40 -29.15 6.91
N HIS A 4 20.02 -30.03 6.10
CA HIS A 4 20.68 -29.60 4.85
C HIS A 4 19.71 -28.91 3.87
N GLN A 5 18.41 -29.18 3.98
CA GLN A 5 17.36 -28.47 3.24
C GLN A 5 17.19 -27.02 3.71
N GLU A 6 17.19 -26.76 5.01
CA GLU A 6 17.09 -25.40 5.56
C GLU A 6 18.28 -24.53 5.14
N LEU A 7 19.50 -25.08 5.13
CA LEU A 7 20.70 -24.36 4.68
C LEU A 7 20.55 -23.92 3.21
N LYS A 8 20.10 -24.83 2.33
CA LYS A 8 19.89 -24.52 0.91
C LYS A 8 18.82 -23.45 0.73
N GLU A 9 17.71 -23.54 1.47
CA GLU A 9 16.64 -22.53 1.42
C GLU A 9 17.12 -21.15 1.88
N GLU A 10 17.90 -21.07 2.98
CA GLU A 10 18.51 -19.83 3.45
C GLU A 10 19.46 -19.22 2.40
N ALA A 11 20.31 -20.05 1.77
CA ALA A 11 21.25 -19.61 0.75
C ALA A 11 20.55 -19.10 -0.52
N VAL A 12 19.46 -19.75 -0.95
CA VAL A 12 18.64 -19.32 -2.08
C VAL A 12 17.92 -18.01 -1.76
N ALA A 13 17.34 -17.90 -0.56
CA ALA A 13 16.67 -16.67 -0.10
C ALA A 13 17.64 -15.48 -0.07
N GLU A 14 18.85 -15.67 0.47
CA GLU A 14 19.88 -14.61 0.53
C GLU A 14 20.32 -14.18 -0.88
N LYS A 15 20.40 -15.12 -1.83
CA LYS A 15 20.71 -14.84 -3.24
C LYS A 15 19.60 -14.05 -3.95
N ILE A 16 18.34 -14.30 -3.62
CA ILE A 16 17.19 -13.53 -4.12
C ILE A 16 17.21 -12.11 -3.54
N LEU A 17 17.45 -11.97 -2.22
CA LEU A 17 17.46 -10.67 -1.52
C LEU A 17 18.64 -9.77 -1.97
N SER A 18 19.79 -10.36 -2.27
CA SER A 18 20.96 -9.66 -2.78
C SER A 18 20.88 -9.32 -4.28
N HIS A 19 19.89 -9.85 -5.00
CA HIS A 19 19.75 -9.62 -6.43
C HIS A 19 19.39 -8.15 -6.73
N PRO A 20 20.11 -7.44 -7.61
CA PRO A 20 19.93 -6.01 -7.85
C PRO A 20 18.52 -5.66 -8.36
N LYS A 21 17.90 -6.53 -9.17
CA LYS A 21 16.50 -6.33 -9.61
C LYS A 21 15.51 -6.39 -8.44
N PHE A 22 15.76 -7.25 -7.46
CA PHE A 22 14.92 -7.37 -6.26
C PHE A 22 15.05 -6.14 -5.36
N GLN A 23 16.27 -5.62 -5.18
CA GLN A 23 16.51 -4.40 -4.41
C GLN A 23 15.90 -3.15 -5.07
N GLN A 24 15.98 -3.04 -6.40
CA GLN A 24 15.30 -1.96 -7.13
C GLN A 24 13.77 -2.06 -7.01
N MET A 25 13.24 -3.27 -6.95
CA MET A 25 11.82 -3.52 -6.72
C MET A 25 11.40 -3.13 -5.29
N SER A 26 12.18 -3.55 -4.28
CA SER A 26 11.87 -3.26 -2.87
C SER A 26 11.94 -1.75 -2.59
N HIS A 27 12.91 -1.05 -3.16
CA HIS A 27 13.01 0.40 -3.06
C HIS A 27 11.81 1.09 -3.70
N GLN A 28 11.40 0.68 -4.91
CA GLN A 28 10.21 1.23 -5.55
C GLN A 28 8.94 0.95 -4.73
N LYS A 29 8.74 -0.28 -4.22
CA LYS A 29 7.64 -0.60 -3.31
C LYS A 29 7.62 0.31 -2.08
N SER A 30 8.78 0.57 -1.49
CA SER A 30 8.90 1.43 -0.32
C SER A 30 8.52 2.88 -0.62
N VAL A 31 8.97 3.44 -1.74
CA VAL A 31 8.61 4.81 -2.16
C VAL A 31 7.10 4.94 -2.43
N PHE A 32 6.49 3.94 -3.08
CA PHE A 32 5.04 3.93 -3.26
C PHE A 32 4.31 3.82 -1.91
N GLY A 33 4.70 2.86 -1.06
CA GLY A 33 4.13 2.70 0.28
C GLY A 33 4.19 3.99 1.09
N TRP A 34 5.35 4.66 1.13
CA TRP A 34 5.54 5.93 1.82
C TRP A 34 4.67 7.05 1.26
N SER A 35 4.51 7.13 -0.06
CA SER A 35 3.67 8.16 -0.69
C SER A 35 2.20 8.00 -0.28
N PHE A 36 1.68 6.77 -0.30
CA PHE A 36 0.31 6.48 0.13
C PHE A 36 0.13 6.70 1.65
N SER A 37 1.09 6.26 2.47
CA SER A 37 1.07 6.55 3.91
C SER A 37 1.05 8.05 4.20
N PHE A 38 1.82 8.84 3.45
CA PHE A 38 1.83 10.30 3.58
C PHE A 38 0.49 10.92 3.18
N ILE A 39 -0.13 10.46 2.08
CA ILE A 39 -1.46 10.93 1.65
C ILE A 39 -2.51 10.67 2.72
N ILE A 40 -2.57 9.44 3.24
CA ILE A 40 -3.52 9.08 4.31
C ILE A 40 -3.25 9.89 5.58
N PHE A 41 -1.98 10.08 5.95
CA PHE A 41 -1.60 10.90 7.09
C PHE A 41 -2.09 12.35 6.96
N VAL A 42 -1.83 12.99 5.82
CA VAL A 42 -2.27 14.37 5.56
C VAL A 42 -3.78 14.48 5.59
N MET A 43 -4.49 13.53 4.95
CA MET A 43 -5.95 13.50 4.96
C MET A 43 -6.51 13.37 6.38
N TYR A 44 -5.94 12.50 7.20
CA TYR A 44 -6.37 12.28 8.58
C TYR A 44 -6.15 13.50 9.46
N VAL A 45 -4.96 14.12 9.38
CA VAL A 45 -4.64 15.34 10.12
C VAL A 45 -5.54 16.49 9.70
N ALA A 46 -5.77 16.67 8.39
CA ALA A 46 -6.68 17.68 7.88
C ALA A 46 -8.11 17.45 8.39
N PHE A 47 -8.61 16.22 8.35
CA PHE A 47 -9.94 15.87 8.84
C PHE A 47 -10.12 16.19 10.33
N ILE A 48 -9.18 15.76 11.17
CA ILE A 48 -9.19 16.05 12.61
C ILE A 48 -9.09 17.55 12.87
N TRP A 49 -8.24 18.26 12.14
CA TRP A 49 -8.08 19.70 12.30
C TRP A 49 -9.40 20.42 12.06
N VAL A 50 -10.10 20.13 10.96
CA VAL A 50 -11.37 20.79 10.64
C VAL A 50 -12.41 20.49 11.73
N ILE A 51 -12.51 19.24 12.18
CA ILE A 51 -13.42 18.87 13.29
C ILE A 51 -13.05 19.61 14.58
N GLY A 52 -11.76 19.72 14.91
CA GLY A 52 -11.28 20.37 16.12
C GLY A 52 -11.47 21.88 16.13
N THR A 53 -11.44 22.53 14.96
CA THR A 53 -11.60 23.99 14.83
C THR A 53 -13.04 24.42 14.62
N ASN A 54 -13.85 23.65 13.90
CA ASN A 54 -15.25 23.98 13.63
C ASN A 54 -16.12 22.72 13.49
N PRO A 55 -16.53 22.11 14.60
CA PRO A 55 -17.39 20.93 14.58
C PRO A 55 -18.82 21.23 14.06
N GLU A 56 -19.27 22.48 14.15
CA GLU A 56 -20.61 22.88 13.71
C GLU A 56 -20.80 22.73 12.19
N LEU A 57 -19.73 22.87 11.40
CA LEU A 57 -19.76 22.59 9.96
C LEU A 57 -20.28 21.19 9.66
N PHE A 58 -19.85 20.19 10.44
CA PHE A 58 -20.27 18.80 10.26
C PHE A 58 -21.66 18.53 10.83
N ALA A 59 -22.09 19.29 11.84
CA ALA A 59 -23.42 19.21 12.43
C ALA A 59 -24.48 19.99 11.65
N THR A 60 -24.06 20.87 10.73
CA THR A 60 -24.97 21.68 9.92
C THR A 60 -25.81 20.79 9.02
N LYS A 61 -27.13 20.89 9.18
CA LYS A 61 -28.11 20.20 8.35
C LYS A 61 -28.06 20.73 6.92
N VAL A 62 -28.14 19.82 5.95
CA VAL A 62 -28.15 20.18 4.52
C VAL A 62 -29.50 20.78 4.12
N ASN A 63 -30.59 20.30 4.72
CA ASN A 63 -31.94 20.82 4.55
C ASN A 63 -32.54 21.14 5.94
N PRO A 64 -33.16 22.33 6.14
CA PRO A 64 -33.82 22.69 7.40
C PRO A 64 -34.78 21.62 7.95
N ASP A 65 -35.55 20.98 7.08
CA ASP A 65 -36.52 19.93 7.43
C ASP A 65 -35.91 18.52 7.47
N GLY A 66 -34.62 18.41 7.14
CA GLY A 66 -33.89 17.15 7.07
C GLY A 66 -33.18 16.77 8.36
N VAL A 67 -32.78 15.50 8.42
CA VAL A 67 -31.92 14.95 9.49
C VAL A 67 -30.47 14.77 9.02
N THR A 68 -30.20 14.87 7.72
CA THR A 68 -28.87 14.65 7.13
C THR A 68 -28.00 15.90 7.25
N THR A 69 -26.79 15.72 7.78
CA THR A 69 -25.80 16.79 7.94
C THR A 69 -24.73 16.75 6.86
N TRP A 70 -24.04 17.86 6.68
CA TRP A 70 -22.86 17.93 5.81
C TRP A 70 -21.78 16.92 6.23
N GLY A 71 -21.68 16.61 7.52
CA GLY A 71 -20.75 15.59 8.00
C GLY A 71 -21.01 14.20 7.46
N ILE A 72 -22.27 13.83 7.21
CA ILE A 72 -22.62 12.54 6.59
C ILE A 72 -22.10 12.48 5.15
N TYR A 73 -22.28 13.55 4.37
CA TYR A 73 -21.78 13.61 3.00
C TYR A 73 -20.26 13.54 2.94
N VAL A 74 -19.58 14.29 3.82
CA VAL A 74 -18.11 14.24 3.93
C VAL A 74 -17.64 12.84 4.35
N GLY A 75 -18.31 12.20 5.31
CA GLY A 75 -17.99 10.83 5.72
C GLY A 75 -18.12 9.82 4.58
N ILE A 76 -19.23 9.87 3.83
CA ILE A 76 -19.43 9.02 2.65
C ILE A 76 -18.34 9.27 1.60
N PHE A 77 -18.03 10.54 1.33
CA PHE A 77 -16.96 10.90 0.42
C PHE A 77 -15.62 10.29 0.84
N VAL A 78 -15.23 10.41 2.11
CA VAL A 78 -13.99 9.83 2.65
C VAL A 78 -13.97 8.31 2.50
N ILE A 79 -15.09 7.62 2.74
CA ILE A 79 -15.19 6.17 2.57
C ILE A 79 -14.95 5.78 1.11
N ILE A 80 -15.67 6.39 0.17
CA ILE A 80 -15.52 6.11 -1.27
C ILE A 80 -14.09 6.43 -1.71
N PHE A 81 -13.56 7.58 -1.30
CA PHE A 81 -12.21 8.01 -1.62
C PHE A 81 -11.15 7.01 -1.10
N SER A 82 -11.32 6.50 0.12
CA SER A 82 -10.45 5.48 0.70
C SER A 82 -10.44 4.18 -0.12
N PHE A 83 -11.60 3.70 -0.56
CA PHE A 83 -11.69 2.54 -1.45
C PHE A 83 -11.01 2.79 -2.78
N VAL A 84 -11.21 3.96 -3.39
CA VAL A 84 -10.58 4.33 -4.67
C VAL A 84 -9.06 4.36 -4.54
N ILE A 85 -8.53 5.04 -3.50
CA ILE A 85 -7.08 5.09 -3.24
C ILE A 85 -6.53 3.68 -3.03
N THR A 86 -7.20 2.86 -2.22
CA THR A 86 -6.77 1.49 -1.94
C THR A 86 -6.76 0.65 -3.22
N ALA A 87 -7.78 0.77 -4.07
CA ALA A 87 -7.85 0.06 -5.34
C ALA A 87 -6.74 0.50 -6.30
N ILE A 88 -6.50 1.81 -6.42
CA ILE A 88 -5.40 2.36 -7.23
C ILE A 88 -4.05 1.84 -6.70
N TYR A 89 -3.82 1.90 -5.39
CA TYR A 89 -2.60 1.39 -4.76
C TYR A 89 -2.37 -0.08 -5.12
N VAL A 90 -3.38 -0.93 -4.89
CA VAL A 90 -3.30 -2.37 -5.15
C VAL A 90 -3.05 -2.63 -6.64
N TYR A 91 -3.70 -1.90 -7.54
CA TYR A 91 -3.48 -2.05 -8.98
C TYR A 91 -2.05 -1.70 -9.40
N PHE A 92 -1.53 -0.55 -8.96
CA PHE A 92 -0.18 -0.10 -9.32
C PHE A 92 0.91 -0.94 -8.65
N ALA A 93 0.72 -1.33 -7.39
CA ALA A 93 1.67 -2.17 -6.66
C ALA A 93 1.68 -3.60 -7.22
N ASN A 94 0.53 -4.23 -7.43
CA ASN A 94 0.52 -5.62 -7.87
C ASN A 94 0.95 -5.78 -9.33
N GLY A 95 0.60 -4.84 -10.23
CA GLY A 95 0.93 -4.97 -11.65
C GLY A 95 2.43 -4.87 -11.97
N LYS A 96 3.14 -3.87 -11.42
CA LYS A 96 4.55 -3.61 -11.78
C LYS A 96 5.51 -4.61 -11.14
N PHE A 97 5.17 -5.11 -9.96
CA PHE A 97 6.10 -5.89 -9.15
C PHE A 97 5.95 -7.40 -9.30
N GLU A 98 4.76 -7.90 -9.66
CA GLU A 98 4.54 -9.33 -9.91
C GLU A 98 5.47 -9.84 -11.02
N LYS A 99 5.56 -9.11 -12.13
CA LYS A 99 6.41 -9.47 -13.28
C LYS A 99 7.90 -9.55 -12.92
N ILE A 100 8.40 -8.55 -12.17
CA ILE A 100 9.81 -8.53 -11.74
C ILE A 100 10.09 -9.65 -10.73
N THR A 101 9.10 -10.00 -9.90
CA THR A 101 9.25 -11.10 -8.92
C THR A 101 9.37 -12.43 -9.65
N GLN A 102 8.49 -12.67 -10.63
CA GLN A 102 8.52 -13.87 -11.45
C GLN A 102 9.81 -14.00 -12.25
N ASP A 103 10.31 -12.90 -12.83
CA ASP A 103 11.56 -12.89 -13.60
C ASP A 103 12.77 -13.25 -12.70
N VAL A 104 12.86 -12.68 -11.49
CA VAL A 104 13.98 -12.96 -10.57
C VAL A 104 13.92 -14.39 -10.03
N VAL A 105 12.73 -14.87 -9.67
CA VAL A 105 12.56 -16.27 -9.21
C VAL A 105 12.95 -17.24 -10.31
N LYS A 106 12.55 -16.98 -11.56
CA LYS A 106 12.90 -17.82 -12.70
C LYS A 106 14.39 -17.80 -13.02
N GLU A 107 15.05 -16.64 -12.93
CA GLU A 107 16.51 -16.51 -13.10
C GLU A 107 17.28 -17.28 -12.01
N VAL A 108 16.82 -17.25 -10.76
CA VAL A 108 17.51 -17.92 -9.65
C VAL A 108 17.28 -19.43 -9.67
N MET A 109 16.03 -19.91 -9.84
CA MET A 109 15.72 -21.34 -9.88
C MET A 109 16.19 -22.01 -11.18
N GLY A 110 15.99 -21.37 -12.34
CA GLY A 110 16.41 -21.93 -13.62
C GLY A 110 17.94 -22.06 -13.75
N ALA A 111 18.70 -21.23 -13.03
CA ALA A 111 20.16 -21.34 -12.96
C ALA A 111 20.65 -22.44 -11.99
N GLU A 112 19.78 -22.99 -11.14
CA GLU A 112 20.08 -24.16 -10.32
C GLU A 112 19.79 -25.48 -11.05
N ASP A 113 18.82 -25.51 -11.97
CA ASP A 113 18.50 -26.70 -12.78
C ASP A 113 19.56 -27.00 -13.87
N GLU A 114 20.42 -26.03 -14.20
CA GLU A 114 21.49 -26.17 -15.22
C GLU A 114 22.86 -26.59 -14.62
N LYS A 115 22.94 -26.86 -13.31
CA LYS A 115 24.16 -27.28 -12.61
C LYS A 115 24.05 -28.65 -11.97
#